data_AF-A0A2N3AFN5-F1
#
_entry.id   AF-A0A2N3AFN5-F1
#
_cell.length_a   1.000
_cell.length_b   1.000
_cell.length_c   1.000
_cell.angle_alpha   90.00
_cell.angle_beta   90.00
_cell.angle_gamma   90.00
#
_symmetry.space_group_name_H-M   'P 1'
#
loop_
_entity.id
_entity.type
_entity.pdbx_description
1 polymer ?
#
loop_
_entity_poly.entity_id
_entity_poly.type
_entity_poly.pdbx_seq_one_letter_code
_entity_poly.pdbx_strand_id
1 'polypeptide(L)'
;MQYTLTAQTITIVDEQKNVHTLSIGDKFKQVLDYLKAGKIQKVLTLLSPKACVERVIKGIKILADDAIEYNGKKYTEREYCGLIDYIIQCADRKTPYDYLLKFLDNLSLNPDTNSRINLFMFMQQAGIKITENGYIASKKAVNQDYMSHHDRRTLHKVGTFVSFPREKCDSNPNSACSTGLHSGGSAYVNSFNSNSRYLVTIIHPKDVVCVPKDCTYQKMRACLYYIAGELDSNDSKVWDVAFMSDKYNKILIDFDKMKVINEKAEYKAVEKSIDKQNKKAVKRQIKAKTPVKQNKSWSIKTISRNRLSLPSTIVKMINAEPGDDISLVLEKNTFYLYKKLPKGMEEECVYKVDRDNQLCLSEMRLKEIGGGLFFKVSVDKNAIIIQKSNGGK
;
A
#
# COMPACT_ATOMS: atom_id res chain seq x y z
N MET A 1 48.26 -13.22 2.08
CA MET A 1 47.90 -11.91 2.66
C MET A 1 49.12 -11.33 3.36
N GLN A 2 49.49 -10.08 3.06
CA GLN A 2 50.56 -9.36 3.77
C GLN A 2 49.92 -8.36 4.72
N TYR A 3 50.48 -8.22 5.93
CA TYR A 3 50.05 -7.18 6.86
C TYR A 3 51.25 -6.56 7.57
N THR A 4 51.12 -5.29 7.91
CA THR A 4 52.08 -4.53 8.71
C THR A 4 51.41 -4.13 10.01
N LEU A 5 52.08 -4.44 11.12
CA LEU A 5 51.67 -4.05 12.47
C LEU A 5 52.59 -2.94 12.95
N THR A 6 52.01 -1.84 13.41
CA THR A 6 52.72 -0.82 14.19
C THR A 6 52.11 -0.73 15.58
N ALA A 7 52.73 0.06 16.46
CA ALA A 7 52.16 0.36 17.77
C ALA A 7 50.80 1.08 17.70
N GLN A 8 50.41 1.62 16.53
CA GLN A 8 49.25 2.50 16.38
C GLN A 8 48.27 2.05 15.29
N THR A 9 48.70 1.20 14.37
CA THR A 9 47.92 0.82 13.18
C THR A 9 48.15 -0.63 12.76
N ILE A 10 47.13 -1.23 12.14
CA ILE A 10 47.17 -2.50 11.42
C ILE A 10 46.89 -2.18 9.96
N THR A 11 47.84 -2.43 9.06
CA THR A 11 47.63 -2.29 7.62
C THR A 11 47.62 -3.67 6.99
N ILE A 12 46.59 -3.99 6.21
CA ILE A 12 46.40 -5.30 5.57
C ILE A 12 46.25 -5.10 4.07
N VAL A 13 47.01 -5.86 3.30
CA VAL A 13 46.86 -5.96 1.84
C VAL A 13 46.16 -7.27 1.53
N ASP A 14 44.93 -7.19 1.03
CA ASP A 14 44.14 -8.36 0.67
C ASP A 14 44.62 -9.02 -0.64
N GLU A 15 44.01 -10.15 -1.01
CA GLU A 15 44.37 -10.91 -2.22
C GLU A 15 44.11 -10.15 -3.53
N GLN A 16 43.24 -9.13 -3.48
CA GLN A 16 42.93 -8.24 -4.59
C GLN A 16 43.82 -6.98 -4.60
N LYS A 17 44.80 -6.92 -3.69
CA LYS A 17 45.72 -5.79 -3.48
C LYS A 17 45.07 -4.52 -2.90
N ASN A 18 43.88 -4.59 -2.32
CA ASN A 18 43.32 -3.45 -1.60
C ASN A 18 44.02 -3.28 -0.25
N VAL A 19 44.25 -2.03 0.15
CA VAL A 19 44.91 -1.68 1.41
C VAL A 19 43.86 -1.28 2.44
N HIS A 20 43.79 -2.02 3.54
CA HIS A 20 42.92 -1.77 4.67
C HIS A 20 43.76 -1.30 5.85
N THR A 21 43.61 -0.04 6.28
CA THR A 21 44.33 0.48 7.45
C THR A 21 43.36 0.72 8.60
N LEU A 22 43.66 0.11 9.74
CA LEU A 22 42.91 0.24 10.98
C LEU A 22 43.80 0.85 12.07
N SER A 23 43.41 2.03 12.57
CA SER A 23 44.06 2.65 13.72
C SER A 23 43.59 2.03 15.05
N ILE A 24 44.33 2.31 16.13
CA ILE A 24 43.91 1.96 17.50
C ILE A 24 42.47 2.42 17.77
N GLY A 25 41.67 1.50 18.33
CA GLY A 25 40.26 1.70 18.66
C GLY A 25 39.56 0.36 18.94
N ASP A 26 38.23 0.37 19.07
CA ASP A 26 37.44 -0.82 19.47
C ASP A 26 37.72 -2.08 18.63
N LYS A 27 37.94 -1.91 17.32
CA LYS A 27 38.18 -3.01 16.38
C LYS A 27 39.63 -3.51 16.41
N PHE A 28 40.59 -2.72 16.92
CA PHE A 28 42.03 -3.00 16.83
C PHE A 28 42.42 -4.30 17.54
N LYS A 29 41.99 -4.45 18.80
CA LYS A 29 42.27 -5.66 19.60
C LYS A 29 41.65 -6.91 18.97
N GLN A 30 40.44 -6.78 18.44
CA GLN A 30 39.70 -7.89 17.85
C GLN A 30 40.32 -8.35 16.52
N VAL A 31 40.80 -7.42 15.68
CA VAL A 31 41.57 -7.73 14.46
C VAL A 31 42.90 -8.39 14.83
N LEU A 32 43.61 -7.88 15.86
CA LEU A 32 44.87 -8.45 16.33
C LEU A 32 44.69 -9.90 16.82
N ASP A 33 43.63 -10.19 17.58
CA ASP A 33 43.34 -11.54 18.07
C ASP A 33 43.00 -12.51 16.92
N TYR A 34 42.26 -12.05 15.90
CA TYR A 34 41.98 -12.86 14.71
C TYR A 34 43.20 -13.09 13.83
N LEU A 35 44.09 -12.10 13.71
CA LEU A 35 45.39 -12.26 13.03
C LEU A 35 46.26 -13.29 13.75
N LYS A 36 46.39 -13.20 15.08
CA LYS A 36 47.13 -14.18 15.90
C LYS A 36 46.57 -15.60 15.79
N ALA A 37 45.25 -15.73 15.70
CA ALA A 37 44.58 -17.01 15.55
C ALA A 37 44.55 -17.55 14.10
N GLY A 38 45.20 -16.88 13.14
CA GLY A 38 45.21 -17.28 11.73
C GLY A 38 43.84 -17.19 11.04
N LYS A 39 42.86 -16.49 11.62
CA LYS A 39 41.48 -16.39 11.11
C LYS A 39 41.35 -15.28 10.07
N ILE A 40 42.10 -15.42 8.97
CA ILE A 40 42.27 -14.40 7.94
C ILE A 40 40.93 -13.94 7.33
N GLN A 41 40.02 -14.89 7.04
CA GLN A 41 38.70 -14.54 6.50
C GLN A 41 37.91 -13.63 7.44
N LYS A 42 37.98 -13.87 8.76
CA LYS A 42 37.29 -13.04 9.76
C LYS A 42 37.87 -11.63 9.85
N VAL A 43 39.18 -11.49 9.60
CA VAL A 43 39.86 -10.20 9.55
C VAL A 43 39.37 -9.38 8.35
N LEU A 44 39.37 -9.97 7.16
CA LEU A 44 38.89 -9.31 5.93
C LEU A 44 37.41 -8.94 6.03
N THR A 45 36.58 -9.83 6.58
CA THR A 45 35.19 -9.55 6.92
C THR A 45 35.08 -8.36 7.86
N LEU A 46 35.82 -8.36 8.99
CA LEU A 46 35.77 -7.29 10.00
C LEU A 46 36.28 -5.93 9.48
N LEU A 47 37.22 -5.94 8.55
CA LEU A 47 37.79 -4.74 7.92
C LEU A 47 36.98 -4.25 6.71
N SER A 48 36.17 -5.11 6.09
CA SER A 48 35.27 -4.68 5.02
C SER A 48 34.12 -3.84 5.59
N PRO A 49 33.79 -2.66 5.00
CA PRO A 49 32.56 -1.93 5.30
C PRO A 49 31.33 -2.85 5.15
N LYS A 50 31.40 -3.75 4.16
CA LYS A 50 30.39 -4.76 3.86
C LYS A 50 29.95 -5.56 5.09
N ALA A 51 30.86 -6.26 5.75
CA ALA A 51 30.46 -7.11 6.87
C ALA A 51 30.26 -6.35 8.18
N CYS A 52 30.69 -5.09 8.25
CA CYS A 52 30.29 -4.18 9.32
C CYS A 52 28.79 -3.87 9.18
N VAL A 53 28.35 -3.46 7.99
CA VAL A 53 26.96 -3.13 7.69
C VAL A 53 26.03 -4.33 7.84
N GLU A 54 26.39 -5.51 7.33
CA GLU A 54 25.59 -6.74 7.47
C GLU A 54 25.40 -7.19 8.93
N ARG A 55 26.33 -6.82 9.82
CA ARG A 55 26.23 -7.11 11.26
C ARG A 55 25.32 -6.11 11.98
N VAL A 56 25.38 -4.85 11.55
CA VAL A 56 24.66 -3.73 12.18
C VAL A 56 23.20 -3.74 11.73
N ILE A 57 22.93 -3.91 10.44
CA ILE A 57 21.59 -3.94 9.87
C ILE A 57 21.14 -5.40 9.73
N LYS A 58 20.31 -5.86 10.67
CA LYS A 58 19.77 -7.23 10.60
C LYS A 58 18.94 -7.41 9.32
N GLY A 59 19.22 -8.48 8.58
CA GLY A 59 18.47 -8.84 7.38
C GLY A 59 18.89 -8.10 6.11
N ILE A 60 19.94 -7.27 6.15
CA ILE A 60 20.59 -6.76 4.94
C ILE A 60 21.62 -7.78 4.43
N LYS A 61 21.74 -7.88 3.11
CA LYS A 61 22.90 -8.48 2.43
C LYS A 61 23.40 -7.50 1.39
N ILE A 62 24.69 -7.26 1.37
CA ILE A 62 25.29 -6.42 0.33
C ILE A 62 25.68 -7.34 -0.82
N LEU A 63 25.20 -7.02 -2.02
CA LEU A 63 25.43 -7.77 -3.24
C LEU A 63 26.59 -7.13 -4.02
N ALA A 64 26.96 -7.72 -5.16
CA ALA A 64 27.82 -7.04 -6.14
C ALA A 64 27.07 -5.87 -6.80
N ASP A 65 27.81 -5.04 -7.54
CA ASP A 65 27.26 -3.94 -8.37
C ASP A 65 26.42 -2.92 -7.58
N ASP A 66 26.86 -2.55 -6.38
CA ASP A 66 26.21 -1.54 -5.53
C ASP A 66 24.73 -1.84 -5.24
N ALA A 67 24.38 -3.12 -5.16
CA ALA A 67 23.04 -3.58 -4.81
C ALA A 67 22.99 -4.14 -3.38
N ILE A 68 21.80 -4.10 -2.79
CA ILE A 68 21.51 -4.72 -1.49
C ILE A 68 20.26 -5.59 -1.58
N GLU A 69 20.19 -6.63 -0.77
CA GLU A 69 18.96 -7.34 -0.45
C GLU A 69 18.56 -6.98 0.97
N TYR A 70 17.32 -6.54 1.19
CA TYR A 70 16.80 -6.19 2.49
C TYR A 70 15.32 -6.60 2.57
N ASN A 71 14.94 -7.29 3.65
CA ASN A 71 13.57 -7.83 3.84
C ASN A 71 13.04 -8.65 2.64
N GLY A 72 13.91 -9.43 2.00
CA GLY A 72 13.57 -10.27 0.85
C GLY A 72 13.36 -9.50 -0.46
N LYS A 73 13.64 -8.19 -0.49
CA LYS A 73 13.61 -7.36 -1.71
C LYS A 73 15.02 -6.96 -2.11
N LYS A 74 15.27 -6.94 -3.42
CA LYS A 74 16.52 -6.43 -4.00
C LYS A 74 16.38 -4.95 -4.36
N TYR A 75 17.34 -4.16 -3.95
CA TYR A 75 17.49 -2.74 -4.25
C TYR A 75 18.80 -2.52 -5.02
N THR A 76 18.77 -1.69 -6.06
CA THR A 76 19.95 -1.44 -6.90
C THR A 76 20.24 0.04 -7.00
N GLU A 77 21.51 0.40 -7.13
CA GLU A 77 21.95 1.79 -7.27
C GLU A 77 21.32 2.48 -8.49
N ARG A 78 21.10 1.72 -9.57
CA ARG A 78 20.38 2.20 -10.77
C ARG A 78 18.98 2.72 -10.46
N GLU A 79 18.28 2.11 -9.50
CA GLU A 79 16.88 2.42 -9.19
C GLU A 79 16.73 3.34 -7.98
N TYR A 80 17.70 3.38 -7.08
CA TYR A 80 17.68 4.14 -5.83
C TYR A 80 18.97 4.94 -5.66
N CYS A 81 19.30 5.74 -6.68
CA CYS A 81 20.58 6.45 -6.83
C CYS A 81 20.96 7.25 -5.57
N GLY A 82 22.18 7.01 -5.08
CA GLY A 82 22.82 7.59 -3.91
C GLY A 82 22.29 7.10 -2.57
N LEU A 83 21.10 6.49 -2.51
CA LEU A 83 20.46 6.11 -1.25
C LEU A 83 21.13 4.88 -0.64
N ILE A 84 21.47 3.89 -1.46
CA ILE A 84 22.07 2.63 -0.97
C ILE A 84 23.44 2.90 -0.39
N ASP A 85 24.30 3.60 -1.13
CA ASP A 85 25.62 4.01 -0.66
C ASP A 85 25.52 4.86 0.62
N TYR A 86 24.57 5.80 0.69
CA TYR A 86 24.38 6.61 1.90
C TYR A 86 23.95 5.81 3.13
N ILE A 87 23.10 4.78 2.96
CA ILE A 87 22.73 3.85 4.04
C ILE A 87 23.97 3.11 4.54
N ILE A 88 24.79 2.57 3.62
CA ILE A 88 26.03 1.85 3.92
C ILE A 88 26.99 2.75 4.69
N GLN A 89 27.19 3.99 4.22
CA GLN A 89 28.05 4.98 4.88
C GLN A 89 27.57 5.31 6.30
N CYS A 90 26.26 5.49 6.50
CA CYS A 90 25.71 5.78 7.82
C CYS A 90 25.92 4.61 8.79
N ALA A 91 25.66 3.39 8.34
CA ALA A 91 25.85 2.19 9.14
C ALA A 91 27.33 1.93 9.48
N ASP A 92 28.24 2.15 8.54
CA ASP A 92 29.69 2.04 8.80
C ASP A 92 30.18 3.07 9.82
N ARG A 93 29.70 4.32 9.71
CA ARG A 93 30.02 5.43 10.62
C ARG A 93 29.25 5.38 11.94
N LYS A 94 28.38 4.38 12.15
CA LYS A 94 27.48 4.27 13.31
C LYS A 94 26.60 5.52 13.52
N THR A 95 26.23 6.22 12.45
CA THR A 95 25.24 7.31 12.51
C THR A 95 23.83 6.74 12.30
N PRO A 96 22.77 7.44 12.75
CA PRO A 96 21.40 6.96 12.57
C PRO A 96 21.10 6.65 11.10
N TYR A 97 20.55 5.46 10.82
CA TYR A 97 20.22 5.00 9.47
C TYR A 97 18.81 4.39 9.36
N ASP A 98 18.13 4.08 10.46
CA ASP A 98 16.83 3.38 10.44
C ASP A 98 15.76 4.13 9.64
N TYR A 99 15.78 5.46 9.69
CA TYR A 99 14.88 6.31 8.92
C TYR A 99 15.13 6.21 7.40
N LEU A 100 16.37 5.91 6.99
CA LEU A 100 16.73 5.70 5.59
C LEU A 100 16.22 4.35 5.08
N LEU A 101 16.27 3.30 5.92
CA LEU A 101 15.70 1.99 5.57
C LEU A 101 14.18 2.08 5.40
N LYS A 102 13.49 2.80 6.31
CA LYS A 102 12.05 3.07 6.14
C LYS A 102 11.76 3.92 4.90
N PHE A 103 12.62 4.90 4.60
CA PHE A 103 12.49 5.70 3.39
C PHE A 103 12.67 4.85 2.13
N LEU A 104 13.65 3.94 2.10
CA LEU A 104 13.87 2.99 1.02
C LEU A 104 12.64 2.10 0.81
N ASP A 105 12.10 1.50 1.88
CA ASP A 105 10.89 0.69 1.80
C ASP A 105 9.69 1.50 1.27
N ASN A 106 9.50 2.74 1.77
CA ASN A 106 8.45 3.64 1.32
C ASN A 106 8.61 4.07 -0.14
N LEU A 107 9.84 4.32 -0.59
CA LEU A 107 10.17 4.72 -1.96
C LEU A 107 9.98 3.56 -2.93
N SER A 108 10.22 2.33 -2.48
CA SER A 108 9.97 1.11 -3.26
C SER A 108 8.50 0.95 -3.68
N LEU A 109 7.57 1.59 -2.96
CA LEU A 109 6.15 1.60 -3.28
C LEU A 109 5.78 2.64 -4.35
N ASN A 110 6.71 3.52 -4.74
CA ASN A 110 6.44 4.54 -5.75
C ASN A 110 6.36 3.88 -7.14
N PRO A 111 5.24 4.00 -7.87
CA PRO A 111 5.12 3.40 -9.20
C PRO A 111 6.03 4.06 -10.24
N ASP A 112 6.41 5.33 -10.05
CA ASP A 112 7.21 6.10 -11.01
C ASP A 112 8.71 5.84 -10.84
N THR A 113 9.29 5.12 -11.81
CA THR A 113 10.73 4.77 -11.81
C THR A 113 11.63 6.01 -11.75
N ASN A 114 11.27 7.08 -12.47
CA ASN A 114 12.04 8.33 -12.41
C ASN A 114 12.06 8.94 -11.00
N SER A 115 10.96 8.82 -10.24
CA SER A 115 10.94 9.28 -8.86
C SER A 115 11.79 8.39 -7.96
N ARG A 116 11.75 7.06 -8.13
CA ARG A 116 12.65 6.15 -7.37
C ARG A 116 14.11 6.51 -7.57
N ILE A 117 14.50 6.78 -8.82
CA ILE A 117 15.89 7.08 -9.19
C ILE A 117 16.35 8.43 -8.62
N ASN A 118 15.58 9.50 -8.84
CA ASN A 118 16.12 10.86 -8.69
C ASN A 118 15.80 11.51 -7.34
N LEU A 119 14.82 10.99 -6.59
CA LEU A 119 14.27 11.69 -5.44
C LEU A 119 15.28 11.89 -4.31
N PHE A 120 16.05 10.87 -3.96
CA PHE A 120 16.99 10.96 -2.85
C PHE A 120 18.08 12.02 -3.09
N MET A 121 18.72 12.00 -4.26
CA MET A 121 19.75 12.97 -4.63
C MET A 121 19.20 14.40 -4.68
N PHE A 122 18.00 14.58 -5.23
CA PHE A 122 17.30 15.87 -5.19
C PHE A 122 17.09 16.35 -3.76
N MET A 123 16.65 15.48 -2.84
CA MET A 123 16.42 15.85 -1.45
C MET A 123 17.71 16.29 -0.77
N GLN A 124 18.82 15.58 -1.00
CA GLN A 124 20.14 15.97 -0.48
C GLN A 124 20.54 17.36 -0.97
N GLN A 125 20.42 17.62 -2.28
CA GLN A 125 20.77 18.91 -2.87
C GLN A 125 19.86 20.05 -2.40
N ALA A 126 18.56 19.80 -2.26
CA ALA A 126 17.57 20.78 -1.82
C ALA A 126 17.55 20.99 -0.31
N GLY A 127 18.37 20.24 0.45
CA GLY A 127 18.38 20.28 1.92
C GLY A 127 17.09 19.76 2.56
N ILE A 128 16.30 18.97 1.83
CA ILE A 128 15.03 18.40 2.29
C ILE A 128 15.33 17.21 3.21
N LYS A 129 14.55 17.09 4.28
CA LYS A 129 14.82 16.12 5.35
C LYS A 129 13.87 14.93 5.30
N ILE A 130 14.36 13.80 5.82
CA ILE A 130 13.61 12.56 5.96
C ILE A 130 13.23 12.41 7.43
N THR A 131 11.93 12.24 7.70
CA THR A 131 11.39 11.97 9.04
C THR A 131 11.80 10.59 9.55
N GLU A 132 11.68 10.35 10.86
CA GLU A 132 11.96 9.05 11.49
C GLU A 132 11.18 7.85 10.91
N ASN A 133 10.06 8.12 10.23
CA ASN A 133 9.23 7.11 9.57
C ASN A 133 9.51 6.97 8.06
N GLY A 134 10.54 7.62 7.54
CA GLY A 134 10.88 7.55 6.13
C GLY A 134 9.94 8.36 5.22
N TYR A 135 9.29 9.40 5.76
CA TYR A 135 8.54 10.39 4.98
C TYR A 135 9.38 11.63 4.70
N ILE A 136 8.98 12.38 3.68
CA ILE A 136 9.66 13.59 3.23
C ILE A 136 9.06 14.79 3.96
N ALA A 137 9.90 15.56 4.64
CA ALA A 137 9.50 16.81 5.26
C ALA A 137 10.00 17.99 4.42
N SER A 138 9.08 18.66 3.74
CA SER A 138 9.37 19.68 2.72
C SER A 138 8.63 20.99 3.02
N LYS A 139 9.00 22.06 2.32
CA LYS A 139 8.41 23.39 2.47
C LYS A 139 7.50 23.73 1.28
N LYS A 140 6.44 24.48 1.56
CA LYS A 140 5.54 25.04 0.56
C LYS A 140 5.19 26.49 0.87
N ALA A 141 5.19 27.35 -0.15
CA ALA A 141 4.64 28.70 -0.06
C ALA A 141 3.19 28.74 -0.58
N VAL A 142 2.33 29.48 0.12
CA VAL A 142 0.94 29.76 -0.25
C VAL A 142 0.60 31.23 0.02
N ASN A 143 -0.52 31.70 -0.53
CA ASN A 143 -1.04 33.04 -0.25
C ASN A 143 -1.46 33.19 1.24
N GLN A 144 -1.69 34.43 1.67
CA GLN A 144 -2.12 34.75 3.04
C GLN A 144 -3.44 34.09 3.47
N ASP A 145 -4.28 33.72 2.52
CA ASP A 145 -5.55 33.00 2.73
C ASP A 145 -5.40 31.47 2.65
N TYR A 146 -4.17 30.95 2.69
CA TYR A 146 -3.80 29.53 2.52
C TYR A 146 -4.12 28.94 1.14
N MET A 147 -4.49 29.76 0.14
CA MET A 147 -4.71 29.28 -1.22
C MET A 147 -3.39 29.14 -1.98
N SER A 148 -3.31 28.16 -2.88
CA SER A 148 -2.19 27.98 -3.80
C SER A 148 -1.90 29.25 -4.60
N HIS A 149 -0.63 29.64 -4.72
CA HIS A 149 -0.22 30.75 -5.60
C HIS A 149 -0.62 30.54 -7.06
N HIS A 150 -0.69 29.29 -7.53
CA HIS A 150 -0.89 28.96 -8.93
C HIS A 150 -2.37 29.03 -9.34
N ASP A 151 -3.26 28.29 -8.67
CA ASP A 151 -4.66 28.18 -9.06
C ASP A 151 -5.61 29.08 -8.25
N ARG A 152 -5.14 29.62 -7.11
CA ARG A 152 -5.94 30.41 -6.15
C ARG A 152 -7.25 29.74 -5.71
N ARG A 153 -7.30 28.40 -5.75
CA ARG A 153 -8.49 27.58 -5.46
C ARG A 153 -8.17 26.43 -4.51
N THR A 154 -6.97 25.88 -4.56
CA THR A 154 -6.56 24.77 -3.71
C THR A 154 -6.15 25.30 -2.34
N LEU A 155 -6.94 24.96 -1.32
CA LEU A 155 -6.73 25.36 0.07
C LEU A 155 -5.71 24.45 0.77
N HIS A 156 -4.75 25.04 1.48
CA HIS A 156 -3.69 24.34 2.22
C HIS A 156 -3.81 24.58 3.72
N LYS A 157 -4.92 24.11 4.30
CA LYS A 157 -5.18 24.30 5.73
C LYS A 157 -4.27 23.39 6.57
N VAL A 158 -3.65 23.93 7.61
CA VAL A 158 -2.89 23.13 8.59
C VAL A 158 -3.77 22.01 9.15
N GLY A 159 -3.20 20.81 9.26
CA GLY A 159 -3.91 19.62 9.75
C GLY A 159 -4.72 18.87 8.69
N THR A 160 -4.59 19.24 7.41
CA THR A 160 -5.36 18.62 6.32
C THR A 160 -4.46 17.97 5.28
N PHE A 161 -5.02 17.00 4.56
CA PHE A 161 -4.42 16.50 3.33
C PHE A 161 -4.85 17.34 2.15
N VAL A 162 -3.91 17.55 1.23
CA VAL A 162 -4.17 18.10 -0.09
C VAL A 162 -3.85 17.02 -1.09
N SER A 163 -4.81 16.69 -1.94
CA SER A 163 -4.70 15.64 -2.94
C SER A 163 -4.97 16.18 -4.33
N PHE A 164 -4.26 15.64 -5.32
CA PHE A 164 -4.51 15.84 -6.74
C PHE A 164 -4.49 14.47 -7.43
N PRO A 165 -5.40 14.19 -8.38
CA PRO A 165 -5.44 12.88 -9.02
C PRO A 165 -4.11 12.56 -9.71
N ARG A 166 -3.49 11.43 -9.34
CA ARG A 166 -2.11 11.09 -9.76
C ARG A 166 -2.00 11.00 -11.28
N GLU A 167 -3.01 10.42 -11.92
CA GLU A 167 -3.11 10.27 -13.36
C GLU A 167 -3.21 11.61 -14.11
N LYS A 168 -3.51 12.70 -13.39
CA LYS A 168 -3.52 14.07 -13.93
C LYS A 168 -2.24 14.85 -13.60
N CYS A 169 -1.37 14.30 -12.76
CA CYS A 169 -0.05 14.88 -12.53
C CYS A 169 0.83 14.64 -13.76
N ASP A 170 1.61 15.64 -14.15
CA ASP A 170 2.62 15.46 -15.19
C ASP A 170 3.83 14.73 -14.59
N SER A 171 4.18 13.58 -15.17
CA SER A 171 5.34 12.76 -14.78
C SER A 171 6.61 13.07 -15.59
N ASN A 172 6.54 13.94 -16.61
CA ASN A 172 7.68 14.29 -17.46
C ASN A 172 8.69 15.16 -16.70
N PRO A 173 9.92 14.69 -16.45
CA PRO A 173 10.94 15.43 -15.71
C PRO A 173 11.49 16.64 -16.47
N ASN A 174 11.22 16.77 -17.77
CA ASN A 174 11.63 17.94 -18.58
C ASN A 174 10.60 19.08 -18.55
N SER A 175 9.53 18.94 -17.78
CA SER A 175 8.52 19.99 -17.57
C SER A 175 8.74 20.68 -16.22
N ALA A 176 9.41 21.85 -16.18
CA ALA A 176 9.66 22.59 -14.93
C ALA A 176 8.42 22.96 -14.11
N CYS A 177 7.38 23.48 -14.77
CA CYS A 177 6.16 24.00 -14.13
C CYS A 177 4.94 23.35 -14.77
N SER A 178 4.47 22.26 -14.19
CA SER A 178 3.36 21.48 -14.76
C SER A 178 2.36 21.06 -13.69
N THR A 179 1.32 20.33 -14.08
CA THR A 179 0.24 19.92 -13.18
C THR A 179 0.72 18.95 -12.10
N GLY A 180 0.36 19.27 -10.86
CA GLY A 180 0.68 18.48 -9.68
C GLY A 180 0.81 19.35 -8.44
N LEU A 181 0.90 18.72 -7.27
CA LEU A 181 1.13 19.44 -6.03
C LEU A 181 2.62 19.71 -5.87
N HIS A 182 2.99 20.99 -5.85
CA HIS A 182 4.39 21.40 -5.70
C HIS A 182 4.77 21.62 -4.23
N SER A 183 5.93 21.08 -3.87
CA SER A 183 6.64 21.28 -2.60
C SER A 183 8.14 21.19 -2.83
N GLY A 184 8.97 21.85 -2.03
CA GLY A 184 10.41 21.92 -2.26
C GLY A 184 11.27 22.24 -1.05
N GLY A 185 12.53 22.58 -1.32
CA GLY A 185 13.47 23.08 -0.30
C GLY A 185 13.29 24.56 -0.03
N SER A 186 14.16 25.13 0.82
CA SER A 186 14.14 26.58 1.14
C SER A 186 14.28 27.45 -0.11
N ALA A 187 15.16 27.08 -1.04
CA ALA A 187 15.38 27.83 -2.28
C ALA A 187 14.09 27.98 -3.12
N TYR A 188 13.26 26.94 -3.17
CA TYR A 188 11.96 27.00 -3.86
C TYR A 188 11.00 27.97 -3.17
N VAL A 189 10.82 27.85 -1.86
CA VAL A 189 9.88 28.74 -1.16
C VAL A 189 10.35 30.19 -1.14
N ASN A 190 11.65 30.42 -1.19
CA ASN A 190 12.26 31.76 -1.28
C ASN A 190 12.06 32.42 -2.65
N SER A 191 11.67 31.66 -3.68
CA SER A 191 11.32 32.22 -4.99
C SER A 191 9.93 32.89 -5.02
N PHE A 192 9.14 32.75 -3.96
CA PHE A 192 7.81 33.37 -3.85
C PHE A 192 7.88 34.71 -3.10
N ASN A 193 6.86 35.55 -3.33
CA ASN A 193 6.77 36.89 -2.76
C ASN A 193 6.91 36.89 -1.23
N SER A 194 7.46 37.97 -0.68
CA SER A 194 7.65 38.19 0.77
C SER A 194 6.36 38.15 1.59
N ASN A 195 5.19 38.26 0.95
CA ASN A 195 3.88 38.18 1.61
C ASN A 195 3.26 36.77 1.54
N SER A 196 4.08 35.71 1.56
CA SER A 196 3.61 34.32 1.52
C SER A 196 3.56 33.70 2.92
N ARG A 197 2.70 32.70 3.12
CA ARG A 197 2.75 31.80 4.26
C ARG A 197 3.61 30.59 3.90
N TYR A 198 4.43 30.13 4.84
CA TYR A 198 5.32 29.00 4.66
C TYR A 198 4.82 27.80 5.45
N LEU A 199 4.56 26.70 4.76
CA LEU A 199 3.97 25.50 5.34
C LEU A 199 4.97 24.35 5.31
N VAL A 200 4.89 23.48 6.32
CA VAL A 200 5.55 22.18 6.31
C VAL A 200 4.62 21.15 5.71
N THR A 201 5.08 20.51 4.64
CA THR A 201 4.41 19.37 4.02
C THR A 201 5.09 18.08 4.42
N ILE A 202 4.29 17.06 4.74
CA ILE A 202 4.78 15.68 4.91
C ILE A 202 4.24 14.85 3.76
N ILE A 203 5.17 14.32 2.96
CA ILE A 203 4.89 13.60 1.72
C ILE A 203 5.39 12.17 1.86
N HIS A 204 4.53 11.20 1.53
CA HIS A 204 4.97 9.83 1.40
C HIS A 204 5.78 9.66 0.10
N PRO A 205 6.95 8.99 0.12
CA PRO A 205 7.74 8.77 -1.08
C PRO A 205 6.96 8.13 -2.25
N LYS A 206 5.95 7.30 -1.99
CA LYS A 206 5.05 6.71 -3.00
C LYS A 206 4.22 7.75 -3.76
N ASP A 207 3.93 8.89 -3.13
CA ASP A 207 3.04 9.94 -3.64
C ASP A 207 3.79 11.03 -4.41
N VAL A 208 5.12 10.95 -4.48
CA VAL A 208 5.92 11.77 -5.40
C VAL A 208 5.71 11.24 -6.82
N VAL A 209 5.39 12.13 -7.75
CA VAL A 209 5.15 11.80 -9.17
C VAL A 209 6.36 12.13 -10.02
N CYS A 210 7.04 13.24 -9.74
CA CYS A 210 8.17 13.66 -10.55
C CYS A 210 9.10 14.62 -9.80
N VAL A 211 10.39 14.50 -10.10
CA VAL A 211 11.41 15.49 -9.77
C VAL A 211 11.88 16.11 -11.09
N PRO A 212 11.52 17.37 -11.40
CA PRO A 212 11.93 18.01 -12.65
C PRO A 212 13.44 18.29 -12.69
N LYS A 213 14.04 18.19 -13.88
CA LYS A 213 15.49 18.38 -14.13
C LYS A 213 15.91 19.84 -14.28
N ASP A 214 15.02 20.66 -14.78
CA ASP A 214 15.26 22.01 -15.33
C ASP A 214 14.97 23.14 -14.33
N CYS A 215 14.39 22.85 -13.17
CA CYS A 215 14.10 23.85 -12.14
C CYS A 215 15.12 23.80 -10.98
N THR A 216 16.42 23.95 -11.26
CA THR A 216 17.50 24.11 -10.25
C THR A 216 17.44 23.14 -9.04
N TYR A 217 16.80 21.97 -9.21
CA TYR A 217 16.48 20.99 -8.17
C TYR A 217 15.77 21.57 -6.93
N GLN A 218 14.90 22.56 -7.10
CA GLN A 218 14.31 23.24 -5.93
C GLN A 218 12.97 22.64 -5.46
N LYS A 219 12.21 22.00 -6.36
CA LYS A 219 10.86 21.46 -6.07
C LYS A 219 10.63 20.08 -6.66
N MET A 220 9.65 19.37 -6.10
CA MET A 220 9.09 18.12 -6.60
C MET A 220 7.59 18.26 -6.87
N ARG A 221 7.05 17.35 -7.67
CA ARG A 221 5.61 17.16 -7.92
C ARG A 221 5.11 15.94 -7.15
N ALA A 222 4.02 16.10 -6.42
CA ALA A 222 3.34 15.03 -5.70
C ALA A 222 1.84 14.99 -6.05
N CYS A 223 1.20 13.86 -5.78
CA CYS A 223 -0.26 13.70 -5.87
C CYS A 223 -0.96 13.79 -4.50
N LEU A 224 -0.21 13.69 -3.41
CA LEU A 224 -0.77 13.77 -2.06
C LEU A 224 0.29 14.28 -1.07
N TYR A 225 -0.11 15.19 -0.18
CA TYR A 225 0.63 15.48 1.04
C TYR A 225 -0.25 15.98 2.16
N TYR A 226 0.31 15.99 3.36
CA TYR A 226 -0.30 16.55 4.56
C TYR A 226 0.35 17.87 4.94
N ILE A 227 -0.44 18.85 5.39
CA ILE A 227 0.06 20.11 5.93
C ILE A 227 0.27 19.95 7.45
N ALA A 228 1.51 19.77 7.88
CA ALA A 228 1.83 19.52 9.29
C ALA A 228 1.74 20.76 10.16
N GLY A 229 2.07 21.92 9.60
CA GLY A 229 2.04 23.19 10.31
C GLY A 229 2.54 24.32 9.46
N GLU A 230 2.61 25.48 10.09
CA GLU A 230 3.09 26.72 9.51
C GLU A 230 4.43 27.08 10.15
N LEU A 231 5.30 27.69 9.36
CA LEU A 231 6.60 28.21 9.78
C LEU A 231 6.47 29.72 9.95
N ASP A 232 7.10 30.24 11.01
CA ASP A 232 7.13 31.70 11.26
C ASP A 232 7.85 32.47 10.17
N SER A 233 8.86 31.85 9.55
CA SER A 233 9.56 32.38 8.39
C SER A 233 10.03 31.28 7.44
N ASN A 234 10.52 31.68 6.27
CA ASN A 234 11.14 30.77 5.32
C ASN A 234 12.44 30.13 5.83
N ASP A 235 13.13 30.76 6.78
CA ASP A 235 14.38 30.28 7.39
C ASP A 235 14.14 29.32 8.56
N SER A 236 12.93 29.27 9.12
CA SER A 236 12.57 28.34 10.18
C SER A 236 12.88 26.89 9.80
N LYS A 237 13.32 26.11 10.78
CA LYS A 237 13.68 24.71 10.56
C LYS A 237 12.40 23.90 10.47
N VAL A 238 12.33 23.06 9.43
CA VAL A 238 11.18 22.15 9.23
C VAL A 238 10.96 21.27 10.46
N TRP A 239 12.03 20.90 11.15
CA TRP A 239 11.97 20.06 12.35
C TRP A 239 11.23 20.70 13.52
N ASP A 240 11.20 22.02 13.66
CA ASP A 240 10.48 22.68 14.76
C ASP A 240 8.96 22.39 14.69
N VAL A 241 8.48 21.95 13.51
CA VAL A 241 7.08 21.65 13.22
C VAL A 241 6.88 20.18 12.80
N ALA A 242 7.88 19.55 12.20
CA ALA A 242 7.84 18.17 11.73
C ALA A 242 8.11 17.17 12.87
N PHE A 243 7.17 17.08 13.82
CA PHE A 243 7.13 15.99 14.78
C PHE A 243 5.81 15.25 14.70
N MET A 244 5.82 14.01 15.18
CA MET A 244 4.71 13.07 15.39
C MET A 244 4.63 11.91 14.38
N SER A 245 5.51 10.93 14.57
CA SER A 245 5.38 9.59 13.98
C SER A 245 3.97 9.01 14.22
N ASP A 246 3.46 9.08 15.45
CA ASP A 246 2.15 8.51 15.82
C ASP A 246 0.96 9.28 15.23
N LYS A 247 1.00 10.61 15.27
CA LYS A 247 -0.08 11.43 14.71
C LYS A 247 -0.12 11.30 13.20
N TYR A 248 1.03 11.34 12.52
CA TYR A 248 1.09 11.18 11.08
C TYR A 248 0.66 9.78 10.63
N ASN A 249 1.11 8.72 11.32
CA ASN A 249 0.70 7.36 11.02
C ASN A 249 -0.81 7.15 11.23
N LYS A 250 -1.36 7.67 12.33
CA LYS A 250 -2.81 7.63 12.59
C LYS A 250 -3.60 8.38 11.51
N ILE A 251 -3.11 9.56 11.14
CA ILE A 251 -3.70 10.41 10.09
C ILE A 251 -3.65 9.72 8.72
N LEU A 252 -2.56 9.03 8.38
CA LEU A 252 -2.45 8.24 7.15
C LEU A 252 -3.41 7.05 7.15
N ILE A 253 -3.51 6.30 8.25
CA ILE A 253 -4.48 5.20 8.39
C ILE A 253 -5.90 5.72 8.17
N ASP A 254 -6.24 6.86 8.78
CA ASP A 254 -7.54 7.46 8.61
C ASP A 254 -7.75 8.00 7.19
N PHE A 255 -6.71 8.52 6.53
CA PHE A 255 -6.77 8.94 5.13
C PHE A 255 -6.99 7.76 4.18
N ASP A 256 -6.27 6.65 4.36
CA ASP A 256 -6.47 5.44 3.56
C ASP A 256 -7.87 4.87 3.78
N LYS A 257 -8.38 4.87 5.01
CA LYS A 257 -9.79 4.55 5.29
C LYS A 257 -10.74 5.51 4.58
N MET A 258 -10.48 6.82 4.62
CA MET A 258 -11.31 7.82 3.93
C MET A 258 -11.26 7.65 2.41
N LYS A 259 -10.10 7.32 1.83
CA LYS A 259 -9.96 7.01 0.41
C LYS A 259 -10.78 5.78 0.03
N VAL A 260 -10.70 4.70 0.81
CA VAL A 260 -11.52 3.50 0.62
C VAL A 260 -13.01 3.81 0.77
N ILE A 261 -13.40 4.68 1.71
CA ILE A 261 -14.80 5.12 1.87
C ILE A 261 -15.26 5.95 0.67
N ASN A 262 -14.42 6.87 0.18
CA ASN A 262 -14.72 7.72 -0.97
C ASN A 262 -14.79 6.91 -2.28
N GLU A 263 -13.86 5.99 -2.53
CA GLU A 263 -13.93 5.06 -3.67
C GLU A 263 -15.20 4.20 -3.60
N LYS A 264 -15.59 3.73 -2.41
CA LYS A 264 -16.88 3.03 -2.21
C LYS A 264 -18.08 3.94 -2.40
N ALA A 265 -17.99 5.22 -2.03
CA ALA A 265 -19.07 6.18 -2.20
C ALA A 265 -19.22 6.59 -3.68
N GLU A 266 -18.12 6.76 -4.40
CA GLU A 266 -18.07 6.96 -5.85
C GLU A 266 -18.58 5.72 -6.58
N TYR A 267 -18.18 4.50 -6.18
CA TYR A 267 -18.73 3.26 -6.72
C TYR A 267 -20.24 3.16 -6.49
N LYS A 268 -20.73 3.50 -5.29
CA LYS A 268 -22.18 3.56 -5.01
C LYS A 268 -22.90 4.68 -5.76
N ALA A 269 -22.23 5.80 -6.04
CA ALA A 269 -22.78 6.91 -6.82
C ALA A 269 -22.83 6.57 -8.32
N VAL A 270 -21.83 5.83 -8.81
CA VAL A 270 -21.77 5.23 -10.15
C VAL A 270 -22.81 4.11 -10.26
N GLU A 271 -22.97 3.24 -9.27
CA GLU A 271 -24.08 2.26 -9.23
C GLU A 271 -25.44 2.97 -9.22
N LYS A 272 -25.62 4.04 -8.44
CA LYS A 272 -26.86 4.82 -8.44
C LYS A 272 -27.09 5.57 -9.76
N SER A 273 -26.03 6.01 -10.44
CA SER A 273 -26.14 6.71 -11.73
C SER A 273 -26.37 5.72 -12.89
N ILE A 274 -25.75 4.55 -12.85
CA ILE A 274 -26.04 3.38 -13.70
C ILE A 274 -27.47 2.90 -13.43
N ASP A 275 -27.92 2.80 -12.19
CA ASP A 275 -29.30 2.43 -11.84
C ASP A 275 -30.30 3.53 -12.28
N LYS A 276 -29.90 4.81 -12.27
CA LYS A 276 -30.73 5.93 -12.76
C LYS A 276 -30.74 6.04 -14.30
N GLN A 277 -29.62 5.78 -14.99
CA GLN A 277 -29.53 5.69 -16.45
C GLN A 277 -30.23 4.44 -16.96
N ASN A 278 -30.06 3.30 -16.30
CA ASN A 278 -30.81 2.07 -16.56
C ASN A 278 -32.29 2.29 -16.27
N LYS A 279 -32.71 2.96 -15.18
CA LYS A 279 -34.12 3.34 -14.98
C LYS A 279 -34.66 4.29 -16.05
N LYS A 280 -33.85 5.20 -16.62
CA LYS A 280 -34.24 6.08 -17.74
C LYS A 280 -34.30 5.34 -19.09
N ALA A 281 -33.34 4.45 -19.37
CA ALA A 281 -33.29 3.62 -20.57
C ALA A 281 -34.41 2.56 -20.54
N VAL A 282 -34.65 1.95 -19.38
CA VAL A 282 -35.76 1.03 -19.09
C VAL A 282 -37.09 1.78 -19.15
N LYS A 283 -37.24 3.02 -18.65
CA LYS A 283 -38.48 3.82 -18.86
C LYS A 283 -38.73 4.18 -20.33
N ARG A 284 -37.68 4.43 -21.12
CA ARG A 284 -37.79 4.68 -22.58
C ARG A 284 -38.10 3.40 -23.37
N GLN A 285 -37.60 2.25 -22.94
CA GLN A 285 -37.92 0.95 -23.53
C GLN A 285 -39.27 0.38 -23.06
N ILE A 286 -39.72 0.67 -21.84
CA ILE A 286 -41.03 0.23 -21.30
C ILE A 286 -42.22 0.87 -22.03
N LYS A 287 -42.08 2.08 -22.60
CA LYS A 287 -43.16 2.70 -23.40
C LYS A 287 -43.30 2.10 -24.81
N ALA A 288 -42.36 1.26 -25.23
CA ALA A 288 -42.41 0.60 -26.53
C ALA A 288 -42.16 -0.90 -26.33
N LYS A 289 -43.26 -1.63 -26.07
CA LYS A 289 -43.43 -3.10 -26.10
C LYS A 289 -43.21 -3.83 -24.77
N THR A 290 -44.32 -4.25 -24.17
CA THR A 290 -44.41 -5.44 -23.28
C THR A 290 -45.09 -6.57 -24.07
N PRO A 291 -44.85 -7.89 -23.81
CA PRO A 291 -45.15 -8.56 -22.53
C PRO A 291 -44.14 -9.63 -21.98
N VAL A 292 -44.02 -9.65 -20.63
CA VAL A 292 -43.91 -10.76 -19.62
C VAL A 292 -42.86 -11.89 -19.71
N LYS A 293 -41.95 -12.00 -18.70
CA LYS A 293 -41.56 -13.26 -18.02
C LYS A 293 -40.88 -13.06 -16.63
N GLN A 294 -41.71 -13.13 -15.59
CA GLN A 294 -41.57 -13.65 -14.21
C GLN A 294 -40.18 -13.74 -13.51
N ASN A 295 -39.92 -12.81 -12.58
CA ASN A 295 -39.12 -13.11 -11.37
C ASN A 295 -40.06 -13.72 -10.32
N LYS A 296 -40.10 -15.05 -10.20
CA LYS A 296 -40.80 -15.72 -9.09
C LYS A 296 -39.86 -15.79 -7.89
N SER A 297 -40.30 -15.21 -6.78
CA SER A 297 -39.70 -15.42 -5.46
C SER A 297 -40.57 -16.44 -4.74
N TRP A 298 -39.99 -17.56 -4.30
CA TRP A 298 -40.70 -18.55 -3.49
C TRP A 298 -40.30 -18.45 -2.03
N SER A 299 -41.24 -18.78 -1.15
CA SER A 299 -41.03 -18.89 0.29
C SER A 299 -41.07 -20.37 0.69
N ILE A 300 -39.95 -20.92 1.16
CA ILE A 300 -39.86 -22.34 1.59
C ILE A 300 -39.96 -22.45 3.11
N LYS A 301 -40.69 -23.47 3.60
CA LYS A 301 -40.80 -23.82 5.03
C LYS A 301 -40.02 -25.09 5.36
N THR A 302 -39.42 -25.13 6.55
CA THR A 302 -38.93 -26.37 7.17
C THR A 302 -40.11 -27.18 7.70
N ILE A 303 -40.08 -28.49 7.49
CA ILE A 303 -41.09 -29.43 8.02
C ILE A 303 -40.48 -30.16 9.23
N SER A 304 -41.32 -30.66 10.14
CA SER A 304 -40.89 -31.45 11.30
C SER A 304 -39.95 -32.60 10.89
N ARG A 305 -38.92 -32.88 11.73
CA ARG A 305 -37.81 -33.85 11.51
C ARG A 305 -36.71 -33.40 10.54
N ASN A 306 -36.38 -32.12 10.55
CA ASN A 306 -35.19 -31.58 9.87
C ASN A 306 -35.20 -31.67 8.34
N ARG A 307 -36.39 -31.67 7.74
CA ARG A 307 -36.55 -31.74 6.28
C ARG A 307 -36.92 -30.38 5.69
N LEU A 308 -36.25 -30.02 4.60
CA LEU A 308 -36.53 -28.82 3.81
C LEU A 308 -37.26 -29.23 2.52
N SER A 309 -38.52 -28.83 2.36
CA SER A 309 -39.31 -29.17 1.16
C SER A 309 -39.02 -28.18 0.03
N LEU A 310 -38.48 -28.66 -1.08
CA LEU A 310 -38.25 -27.85 -2.27
C LEU A 310 -39.52 -27.81 -3.14
N PRO A 311 -39.96 -26.62 -3.58
CA PRO A 311 -41.03 -26.52 -4.57
C PRO A 311 -40.68 -27.30 -5.84
N SER A 312 -41.64 -28.04 -6.39
CA SER A 312 -41.44 -28.87 -7.59
C SER A 312 -40.91 -28.10 -8.80
N THR A 313 -41.20 -26.79 -8.90
CA THR A 313 -40.61 -25.91 -9.91
C THR A 313 -39.10 -25.76 -9.78
N ILE A 314 -38.58 -25.71 -8.55
CA ILE A 314 -37.15 -25.57 -8.28
C ILE A 314 -36.42 -26.89 -8.59
N VAL A 315 -36.99 -28.03 -8.20
CA VAL A 315 -36.45 -29.36 -8.53
C VAL A 315 -36.36 -29.57 -10.04
N LYS A 316 -37.40 -29.19 -10.79
CA LYS A 316 -37.38 -29.21 -12.26
C LYS A 316 -36.34 -28.26 -12.87
N MET A 317 -36.11 -27.09 -12.26
CA MET A 317 -35.15 -26.10 -12.75
C MET A 317 -33.69 -26.57 -12.65
N ILE A 318 -33.34 -27.36 -11.63
CA ILE A 318 -32.01 -28.02 -11.54
C ILE A 318 -31.99 -29.41 -12.16
N ASN A 319 -33.08 -29.83 -12.79
CA ASN A 319 -33.25 -31.14 -13.40
C ASN A 319 -32.88 -32.30 -12.44
N ALA A 320 -33.28 -32.22 -11.17
CA ALA A 320 -33.00 -33.25 -10.17
C ALA A 320 -34.14 -34.28 -10.09
N GLU A 321 -33.77 -35.55 -9.90
CA GLU A 321 -34.68 -36.68 -9.74
C GLU A 321 -34.56 -37.29 -8.33
N PRO A 322 -35.60 -37.96 -7.80
CA PRO A 322 -35.52 -38.61 -6.50
C PRO A 322 -34.34 -39.62 -6.44
N GLY A 323 -33.43 -39.40 -5.49
CA GLY A 323 -32.21 -40.18 -5.31
C GLY A 323 -30.93 -39.48 -5.79
N ASP A 324 -31.04 -38.37 -6.53
CA ASP A 324 -29.91 -37.55 -6.95
C ASP A 324 -29.20 -36.91 -5.74
N ASP A 325 -27.87 -36.92 -5.81
CA ASP A 325 -26.99 -36.20 -4.91
C ASP A 325 -26.94 -34.71 -5.28
N ILE A 326 -27.28 -33.86 -4.33
CA ILE A 326 -27.23 -32.40 -4.44
C ILE A 326 -26.15 -31.90 -3.50
N SER A 327 -25.08 -31.37 -4.07
CA SER A 327 -24.00 -30.76 -3.32
C SER A 327 -24.44 -29.37 -2.83
N LEU A 328 -24.19 -29.13 -1.54
CA LEU A 328 -24.53 -27.89 -0.86
C LEU A 328 -23.24 -27.15 -0.49
N VAL A 329 -23.20 -25.87 -0.81
CA VAL A 329 -22.14 -24.94 -0.39
C VAL A 329 -22.77 -23.85 0.45
N LEU A 330 -22.19 -23.60 1.63
CA LEU A 330 -22.60 -22.52 2.52
C LEU A 330 -21.57 -21.40 2.44
N GLU A 331 -22.00 -20.23 1.96
CA GLU A 331 -21.20 -19.02 2.10
C GLU A 331 -21.93 -18.03 2.99
N LYS A 332 -21.38 -17.81 4.19
CA LYS A 332 -21.95 -16.92 5.21
C LYS A 332 -23.36 -17.38 5.60
N ASN A 333 -24.40 -16.66 5.15
CA ASN A 333 -25.82 -16.93 5.43
C ASN A 333 -26.61 -17.34 4.17
N THR A 334 -25.94 -17.79 3.11
CA THR A 334 -26.57 -18.17 1.84
C THR A 334 -26.21 -19.60 1.45
N PHE A 335 -27.22 -20.40 1.11
CA PHE A 335 -27.04 -21.74 0.55
C PHE A 335 -27.01 -21.69 -0.95
N TYR A 336 -26.09 -22.46 -1.51
CA TYR A 336 -26.04 -22.76 -2.92
C TYR A 336 -26.21 -24.26 -3.09
N LEU A 337 -27.28 -24.67 -3.77
CA LEU A 337 -27.55 -26.06 -4.11
C LEU A 337 -27.16 -26.29 -5.57
N TYR A 338 -26.29 -27.28 -5.77
CA TYR A 338 -25.76 -27.69 -7.06
C TYR A 338 -26.09 -29.16 -7.30
N LYS A 339 -26.71 -29.48 -8.45
CA LYS A 339 -26.76 -30.88 -8.91
C LYS A 339 -25.37 -31.40 -9.30
N LYS A 340 -24.50 -30.51 -9.77
CA LYS A 340 -23.09 -30.81 -10.05
C LYS A 340 -22.25 -29.62 -9.66
N LEU A 341 -21.34 -29.83 -8.70
CA LEU A 341 -20.51 -28.75 -8.17
C LEU A 341 -19.59 -28.17 -9.27
N PRO A 342 -19.45 -26.83 -9.37
CA PRO A 342 -18.50 -26.22 -10.29
C PRO A 342 -17.05 -26.62 -9.97
N LYS A 343 -16.22 -26.71 -11.01
CA LYS A 343 -14.81 -27.11 -10.90
C LYS A 343 -14.04 -26.10 -10.04
N GLY A 344 -13.39 -26.57 -8.98
CA GLY A 344 -12.62 -25.72 -8.05
C GLY A 344 -13.41 -25.23 -6.83
N MET A 345 -14.67 -25.64 -6.68
CA MET A 345 -15.38 -25.54 -5.41
C MET A 345 -15.22 -26.86 -4.64
N GLU A 346 -15.21 -26.79 -3.31
CA GLU A 346 -15.28 -27.95 -2.44
C GLU A 346 -16.71 -28.06 -1.91
N GLU A 347 -17.27 -29.26 -1.95
CA GLU A 347 -18.61 -29.50 -1.41
C GLU A 347 -18.54 -29.56 0.13
N GLU A 348 -19.40 -28.82 0.82
CA GLU A 348 -19.46 -28.94 2.27
C GLU A 348 -20.25 -30.18 2.69
N CYS A 349 -21.33 -30.50 1.97
CA CYS A 349 -22.22 -31.62 2.24
C CYS A 349 -22.93 -32.08 0.95
N VAL A 350 -23.33 -33.35 0.90
CA VAL A 350 -24.16 -33.92 -0.17
C VAL A 350 -25.48 -34.41 0.42
N TYR A 351 -26.60 -34.04 -0.21
CA TYR A 351 -27.94 -34.43 0.22
C TYR A 351 -28.70 -35.12 -0.91
N LYS A 352 -29.50 -36.13 -0.56
CA LYS A 352 -30.39 -36.78 -1.52
C LYS A 352 -31.76 -36.13 -1.56
N VAL A 353 -32.27 -35.86 -2.76
CA VAL A 353 -33.66 -35.45 -2.95
C VAL A 353 -34.55 -36.69 -2.79
N ASP A 354 -35.47 -36.67 -1.83
CA ASP A 354 -36.43 -37.77 -1.68
C ASP A 354 -37.60 -37.68 -2.68
N ARG A 355 -38.48 -38.70 -2.68
CA ARG A 355 -39.64 -38.76 -3.59
C ARG A 355 -40.65 -37.63 -3.37
N ASP A 356 -40.59 -36.95 -2.22
CA ASP A 356 -41.44 -35.83 -1.85
C ASP A 356 -40.75 -34.47 -2.07
N ASN A 357 -39.62 -34.46 -2.79
CA ASN A 357 -38.79 -33.28 -3.06
C ASN A 357 -38.21 -32.62 -1.79
N GLN A 358 -37.91 -33.40 -0.77
CA GLN A 358 -37.35 -32.89 0.49
C GLN A 358 -35.87 -33.21 0.62
N LEU A 359 -35.12 -32.27 1.22
CA LEU A 359 -33.73 -32.44 1.63
C LEU A 359 -33.67 -32.65 3.14
N CYS A 360 -32.98 -33.70 3.60
CA CYS A 360 -32.80 -33.98 5.03
C CYS A 360 -31.52 -33.30 5.54
N LEU A 361 -31.67 -32.26 6.37
CA LEU A 361 -30.53 -31.53 6.97
C LEU A 361 -30.25 -32.06 8.39
N SER A 362 -29.04 -31.85 8.90
CA SER A 362 -28.75 -32.13 10.33
C SER A 362 -29.34 -31.03 11.23
N GLU A 363 -29.64 -31.35 12.49
CA GLU A 363 -30.16 -30.37 13.46
C GLU A 363 -29.21 -29.19 13.67
N MET A 364 -27.90 -29.45 13.68
CA MET A 364 -26.87 -28.42 13.84
C MET A 364 -26.91 -27.42 12.68
N ARG A 365 -27.03 -27.90 11.44
CA ARG A 365 -27.13 -27.03 10.26
C ARG A 365 -28.44 -26.25 10.27
N LEU A 366 -29.57 -26.85 10.64
CA LEU A 366 -30.82 -26.10 10.78
C LEU A 366 -30.76 -24.98 11.83
N LYS A 367 -29.96 -25.17 12.90
CA LYS A 367 -29.70 -24.12 13.90
C LYS A 367 -28.81 -23.00 13.36
N GLU A 368 -27.76 -23.31 12.60
CA GLU A 368 -26.94 -22.29 11.90
C GLU A 368 -27.80 -21.44 10.96
N ILE A 369 -28.82 -22.05 10.37
CA ILE A 369 -29.78 -21.41 9.48
C ILE A 369 -30.82 -20.55 10.26
N GLY A 370 -30.84 -20.68 11.58
CA GLY A 370 -31.65 -19.88 12.48
C GLY A 370 -33.08 -20.36 12.70
N GLY A 371 -33.31 -21.68 12.62
CA GLY A 371 -34.43 -22.32 13.33
C GLY A 371 -35.86 -22.08 12.86
N GLY A 372 -36.10 -21.52 11.66
CA GLY A 372 -37.43 -21.40 11.03
C GLY A 372 -37.55 -20.17 10.12
N LEU A 373 -38.66 -19.85 9.45
CA LEU A 373 -39.72 -20.68 8.84
C LEU A 373 -39.87 -20.28 7.34
N PHE A 374 -39.07 -19.34 6.82
CA PHE A 374 -39.22 -18.80 5.46
C PHE A 374 -37.88 -18.42 4.84
N PHE A 375 -37.58 -19.04 3.70
CA PHE A 375 -36.40 -18.72 2.89
C PHE A 375 -36.80 -18.09 1.57
N LYS A 376 -36.02 -17.09 1.13
CA LYS A 376 -36.13 -16.54 -0.22
C LYS A 376 -35.29 -17.38 -1.15
N VAL A 377 -35.90 -17.86 -2.23
CA VAL A 377 -35.20 -18.64 -3.25
C VAL A 377 -35.08 -17.86 -4.54
N SER A 378 -33.86 -17.80 -5.07
CA SER A 378 -33.54 -17.36 -6.42
C SER A 378 -32.76 -18.44 -7.16
N VAL A 379 -32.85 -18.45 -8.48
CA VAL A 379 -32.10 -19.38 -9.32
C VAL A 379 -31.11 -18.56 -10.14
N ASP A 380 -29.85 -18.96 -10.11
CA ASP A 380 -28.84 -18.53 -11.06
C ASP A 380 -28.42 -19.73 -11.91
N LYS A 381 -27.87 -19.50 -13.11
CA LYS A 381 -27.73 -20.47 -14.21
C LYS A 381 -27.29 -21.89 -13.82
N ASN A 382 -26.50 -22.06 -12.75
CA ASN A 382 -25.99 -23.35 -12.29
C ASN A 382 -26.34 -23.69 -10.82
N ALA A 383 -27.08 -22.84 -10.09
CA ALA A 383 -27.29 -23.01 -8.65
C ALA A 383 -28.67 -22.51 -8.20
N ILE A 384 -29.28 -23.20 -7.24
CA ILE A 384 -30.39 -22.63 -6.47
C ILE A 384 -29.82 -21.94 -5.25
N ILE A 385 -30.16 -20.67 -5.10
CA ILE A 385 -29.69 -19.82 -4.03
C ILE A 385 -30.83 -19.67 -3.01
N ILE A 386 -30.60 -20.15 -1.80
CA ILE A 386 -31.55 -20.05 -0.69
C ILE A 386 -30.98 -19.10 0.37
N GLN A 387 -31.67 -17.99 0.60
CA GLN A 387 -31.29 -16.99 1.58
C GLN A 387 -32.32 -16.93 2.70
N LYS A 388 -31.84 -16.77 3.94
CA LYS A 388 -32.74 -16.50 5.07
C LYS A 388 -33.51 -15.20 4.79
N SER A 389 -34.84 -15.26 4.85
CA SER A 389 -35.65 -14.05 4.77
C SER A 389 -35.46 -13.28 6.08
N ASN A 390 -34.96 -12.05 6.01
CA ASN A 390 -34.98 -11.13 7.15
C ASN A 390 -36.44 -10.74 7.39
N GLY A 391 -37.15 -11.51 8.22
CA GLY A 391 -38.54 -11.23 8.57
C GLY A 391 -38.69 -9.88 9.26
N GLY A 392 -38.94 -8.84 8.48
CA GLY A 392 -39.64 -7.62 8.88
C GLY A 392 -41.00 -7.63 8.18
N LYS A 393 -42.05 -7.39 8.96
CA LYS A 393 -43.48 -7.41 8.60
C LYS A 393 -43.82 -6.94 7.19
#